data_AF-A0A1L8R5C2-F1
#
_entry.id   AF-A0A1L8R5C2-F1
#
_cell.length_a   1.000
_cell.length_b   1.000
_cell.length_c   1.000
_cell.angle_alpha   90.00
_cell.angle_beta   90.00
_cell.angle_gamma   90.00
#
_symmetry.space_group_name_H-M   'P 1'
#
loop_
_entity.id
_entity.type
_entity.pdbx_description
1 polymer ?
#
loop_
_entity_poly.entity_id
_entity_poly.type
_entity_poly.pdbx_seq_one_letter_code
_entity_poly.pdbx_strand_id
1 'polypeptide(L)'
;MLQILSKQTKTGLIPDFAWIKTDNTLIPAKPNQINNQFDGDYSANACRIPLRLMQSDNEKLTPILNKMLDFFTEQKFVYAGYTLKGKALVDYQNQSFSAPVLAAAYKDEPYSGLVTSQKWVIEEPIQGKNYYDETLKVLAVLEMYNK
;
A
#
# COMPACT_ATOMS: atom_id res chain seq x y z
N MET A 1 -15.36 -3.51 7.16
CA MET A 1 -14.20 -3.09 7.95
C MET A 1 -13.29 -2.13 7.19
N LEU A 2 -12.63 -2.54 6.10
CA LEU A 2 -11.71 -1.67 5.33
C LEU A 2 -12.36 -0.38 4.84
N GLN A 3 -13.63 -0.42 4.43
CA GLN A 3 -14.38 0.79 4.07
C GLN A 3 -14.49 1.81 5.21
N ILE A 4 -14.58 1.36 6.46
CA ILE A 4 -14.66 2.26 7.62
C ILE A 4 -13.31 2.97 7.79
N LEU A 5 -12.20 2.21 7.80
CA LEU A 5 -10.84 2.75 7.91
C LEU A 5 -10.51 3.72 6.76
N SER A 6 -10.79 3.31 5.52
CA SER A 6 -10.56 4.15 4.33
C SER A 6 -11.38 5.44 4.34
N LYS A 7 -12.60 5.44 4.91
CA LYS A 7 -13.43 6.64 5.05
C LYS A 7 -12.92 7.62 6.11
N GLN A 8 -12.11 7.17 7.08
CA GLN A 8 -11.57 8.01 8.14
C GLN A 8 -10.41 8.91 7.67
N THR A 9 -9.81 8.62 6.51
CA THR A 9 -8.66 9.34 5.97
C THR A 9 -8.98 9.94 4.61
N LYS A 10 -8.29 11.00 4.19
CA LYS A 10 -8.40 11.50 2.80
C LYS A 10 -7.61 10.63 1.82
N THR A 11 -6.53 10.03 2.29
CA THR A 11 -5.58 9.25 1.49
C THR A 11 -6.05 7.83 1.17
N GLY A 12 -7.08 7.33 1.87
CA GLY A 12 -7.50 5.94 1.78
C GLY A 12 -6.53 4.93 2.42
N LEU A 13 -5.38 5.39 2.92
CA LEU A 13 -4.39 4.55 3.59
C LEU A 13 -4.97 3.89 4.84
N ILE A 14 -4.51 2.66 5.09
CA ILE A 14 -4.96 1.78 6.17
C ILE A 14 -3.73 1.43 7.02
N PRO A 15 -3.86 1.42 8.36
CA PRO A 15 -2.72 1.15 9.23
C PRO A 15 -2.28 -0.31 9.20
N ASP A 16 -1.04 -0.57 9.64
CA ASP A 16 -0.52 -1.91 9.89
C ASP A 16 -1.43 -2.71 10.83
N PHE A 17 -1.90 -2.06 11.91
CA PHE A 17 -2.85 -2.63 12.86
C PHE A 17 -3.95 -1.66 13.24
N ALA A 18 -5.15 -2.20 13.49
CA ALA A 18 -6.31 -1.46 13.98
C ALA A 18 -7.09 -2.29 15.00
N TRP A 19 -7.72 -1.60 15.95
CA TRP A 19 -8.62 -2.20 16.93
C TRP A 19 -10.08 -1.95 16.56
N ILE A 20 -10.92 -2.94 16.82
CA ILE A 20 -12.37 -2.77 16.88
C ILE A 20 -12.71 -2.53 18.35
N LYS A 21 -13.31 -1.37 18.65
CA LYS A 21 -13.80 -1.05 19.99
C LYS A 21 -15.19 -1.65 20.22
N THR A 22 -15.60 -1.65 21.48
CA THR A 22 -16.92 -2.15 21.92
C THR A 22 -18.10 -1.42 21.29
N ASP A 23 -17.91 -0.18 20.83
CA ASP A 23 -18.89 0.63 20.09
C ASP A 23 -18.82 0.40 18.56
N ASN A 24 -18.14 -0.65 18.11
CA ASN A 24 -17.87 -0.96 16.70
C ASN A 24 -17.07 0.11 15.94
N THR A 25 -16.46 1.07 16.64
CA THR A 25 -15.52 1.99 16.00
C THR A 25 -14.20 1.29 15.72
N LEU A 26 -13.59 1.63 14.58
CA LEU A 26 -12.24 1.20 14.25
C LEU A 26 -11.26 2.33 14.48
N ILE A 27 -10.17 2.04 15.19
CA ILE A 27 -9.07 2.97 15.42
C ILE A 27 -7.73 2.34 15.06
N PRO A 28 -6.76 3.11 14.52
CA PRO A 28 -5.39 2.63 14.39
C PRO A 28 -4.80 2.23 15.74
N ALA A 29 -3.92 1.23 15.74
CA ALA A 29 -3.15 0.87 16.91
C ALA A 29 -2.23 2.03 17.34
N LYS A 30 -1.91 2.11 18.63
CA LYS A 30 -0.92 3.07 19.13
C LYS A 30 0.50 2.61 18.76
N PRO A 31 1.48 3.53 18.67
CA PRO A 31 2.88 3.16 18.50
C PRO A 31 3.34 2.12 19.53
N ASN A 32 4.07 1.10 19.07
CA ASN A 32 4.62 -0.01 19.87
C ASN A 32 3.58 -0.83 20.64
N GLN A 33 2.32 -0.81 20.22
CA GLN A 33 1.28 -1.58 20.90
C GLN A 33 1.33 -3.06 20.51
N ILE A 34 1.83 -3.37 19.31
CA ILE A 34 1.87 -4.73 18.75
C ILE A 34 3.27 -5.06 18.25
N ASN A 35 3.88 -4.22 17.39
CA ASN A 35 5.15 -4.53 16.76
C ASN A 35 6.18 -3.39 16.90
N ASN A 36 5.86 -2.20 16.39
CA ASN A 36 6.80 -1.09 16.38
C ASN A 36 6.10 0.28 16.38
N GLN A 37 6.90 1.35 16.32
CA GLN A 37 6.40 2.72 16.40
C GLN A 37 5.40 3.10 15.30
N PHE A 38 5.33 2.34 14.20
CA PHE A 38 4.47 2.59 13.03
C PHE A 38 3.23 1.69 12.99
N ASP A 39 2.88 1.01 14.08
CA ASP A 39 1.70 0.12 14.14
C ASP A 39 0.39 0.78 13.68
N GLY A 40 0.26 2.09 13.93
CA GLY A 40 -0.91 2.89 13.56
C GLY A 40 -0.82 3.59 12.20
N ASP A 41 0.23 3.34 11.43
CA ASP A 41 0.52 4.00 10.15
C ASP A 41 0.52 3.01 8.98
N TYR A 42 0.55 3.51 7.75
CA TYR A 42 0.77 2.68 6.57
C TYR A 42 2.25 2.32 6.49
N SER A 43 2.61 1.14 6.96
CA SER A 43 4.01 0.70 7.08
C SER A 43 4.20 -0.70 6.49
N ALA A 44 5.21 -1.41 6.97
CA ALA A 44 5.69 -2.68 6.41
C ALA A 44 4.58 -3.72 6.28
N ASN A 45 3.55 -3.73 7.14
CA ASN A 45 2.45 -4.67 6.95
C ASN A 45 1.40 -4.20 5.94
N ALA A 46 1.01 -2.94 6.04
CA ALA A 46 -0.04 -2.34 5.23
C ALA A 46 0.40 -2.10 3.77
N CYS A 47 1.70 -2.08 3.49
CA CYS A 47 2.24 -1.93 2.13
C CYS A 47 1.68 -2.96 1.13
N ARG A 48 1.21 -4.12 1.62
CA ARG A 48 0.63 -5.21 0.82
C ARG A 48 -0.82 -4.97 0.40
N ILE A 49 -1.50 -4.00 1.01
CA ILE A 49 -2.94 -3.78 0.81
C ILE A 49 -3.28 -3.49 -0.65
N PRO A 50 -2.58 -2.62 -1.41
CA PRO A 50 -2.89 -2.39 -2.81
C PRO A 50 -2.92 -3.68 -3.64
N LEU A 51 -1.92 -4.54 -3.48
CA LEU A 51 -1.84 -5.84 -4.14
C LEU A 51 -3.00 -6.76 -3.76
N ARG A 52 -3.37 -6.81 -2.47
CA ARG A 52 -4.51 -7.63 -2.02
C ARG A 52 -5.86 -7.12 -2.52
N LEU A 53 -6.01 -5.80 -2.63
CA LEU A 53 -7.26 -5.19 -3.10
C LEU A 53 -7.45 -5.42 -4.60
N MET A 54 -6.39 -5.30 -5.41
CA MET A 54 -6.49 -5.55 -6.85
C MET A 54 -6.82 -7.01 -7.20
N GLN A 55 -6.48 -7.97 -6.33
CA GLN A 55 -6.79 -9.39 -6.51
C GLN A 55 -8.23 -9.75 -6.11
N SER A 56 -9.02 -8.81 -5.58
CA SER A 56 -10.36 -9.11 -5.07
C SER A 56 -11.43 -8.87 -6.13
N ASP A 57 -12.31 -9.86 -6.33
CA ASP A 57 -13.52 -9.72 -7.16
C ASP A 57 -14.64 -8.90 -6.48
N ASN A 58 -14.41 -8.37 -5.27
CA ASN A 58 -15.41 -7.61 -4.55
C ASN A 58 -15.37 -6.14 -4.98
N GLU A 59 -16.28 -5.76 -5.88
CA GLU A 59 -16.43 -4.38 -6.39
C GLU A 59 -16.55 -3.31 -5.29
N LYS A 60 -17.01 -3.69 -4.08
CA LYS A 60 -17.09 -2.75 -2.94
C LYS A 60 -15.73 -2.33 -2.39
N LEU A 61 -14.64 -2.96 -2.84
CA LEU A 61 -13.26 -2.64 -2.48
C LEU A 61 -12.57 -1.74 -3.50
N THR A 62 -13.04 -1.70 -4.76
CA THR A 62 -12.49 -0.83 -5.81
C THR A 62 -12.39 0.64 -5.38
N PRO A 63 -13.41 1.26 -4.75
CA PRO A 63 -13.29 2.64 -4.29
C PRO A 63 -12.22 2.87 -3.23
N ILE A 64 -11.86 1.83 -2.46
CA ILE A 64 -10.77 1.92 -1.47
C ILE A 64 -9.44 1.94 -2.19
N LEU A 65 -9.24 1.04 -3.15
CA LEU A 65 -8.01 0.96 -3.93
C LEU A 65 -7.79 2.25 -4.72
N ASN A 66 -8.80 2.73 -5.44
CA ASN A 66 -8.70 3.95 -6.23
C ASN A 66 -8.30 5.15 -5.36
N LYS A 67 -8.90 5.28 -4.18
CA LYS A 67 -8.53 6.35 -3.23
C LYS A 67 -7.08 6.28 -2.77
N MET A 68 -6.53 5.07 -2.57
CA MET A 68 -5.10 4.89 -2.27
C MET A 68 -4.24 5.27 -3.47
N LEU A 69 -4.62 4.84 -4.68
CA LEU A 69 -3.88 5.15 -5.91
C LEU A 69 -3.91 6.66 -6.18
N ASP A 70 -5.05 7.33 -6.03
CA ASP A 70 -5.18 8.79 -6.13
C ASP A 70 -4.18 9.49 -5.21
N PHE A 71 -4.09 9.08 -3.94
CA PHE A 71 -3.07 9.61 -3.02
C PHE A 71 -1.65 9.41 -3.55
N PHE A 72 -1.31 8.22 -4.06
CA PHE A 72 0.01 7.94 -4.59
C PHE A 72 0.31 8.74 -5.87
N THR A 73 -0.69 9.05 -6.71
CA THR A 73 -0.49 9.91 -7.90
C THR A 73 -0.01 11.32 -7.54
N GLU A 74 -0.37 11.81 -6.36
CA GLU A 74 0.03 13.13 -5.88
C GLU A 74 1.45 13.13 -5.27
N GLN A 75 2.07 11.95 -5.07
CA GLN A 75 3.38 11.85 -4.45
C GLN A 75 4.50 11.94 -5.49
N LYS A 76 5.55 12.70 -5.16
CA LYS A 76 6.78 12.74 -5.98
C LYS A 76 7.46 11.37 -6.06
N PHE A 77 7.46 10.65 -4.94
CA PHE A 77 8.01 9.30 -4.79
C PHE A 77 7.08 8.49 -3.88
N VAL A 78 7.03 7.17 -4.08
CA VAL A 78 6.40 6.25 -3.12
C VAL A 78 7.46 5.87 -2.08
N TYR A 79 7.42 6.52 -0.93
CA TYR A 79 8.33 6.28 0.19
C TYR A 79 7.96 5.00 0.95
N ALA A 80 8.92 4.48 1.71
CA ALA A 80 8.75 3.29 2.55
C ALA A 80 7.94 3.58 3.84
N GLY A 81 6.73 4.08 3.65
CA GLY A 81 5.73 4.25 4.70
C GLY A 81 5.21 5.68 4.83
N TYR A 82 3.96 5.80 5.27
CA TYR A 82 3.26 7.06 5.44
C TYR A 82 2.39 7.03 6.70
N THR A 83 2.33 8.17 7.38
CA THR A 83 1.20 8.42 8.29
C THR A 83 -0.12 8.33 7.52
N LEU A 84 -1.20 8.01 8.22
CA LEU A 84 -2.53 7.95 7.59
C LEU A 84 -3.00 9.29 6.97
N LYS A 85 -2.36 10.40 7.34
CA LYS A 85 -2.60 11.73 6.76
C LYS A 85 -1.73 12.03 5.52
N GLY A 86 -0.85 11.12 5.12
CA GLY A 86 -0.03 11.25 3.92
C GLY A 86 1.37 11.84 4.12
N LYS A 87 1.79 12.10 5.36
CA LYS A 87 3.20 12.46 5.64
C LYS A 87 4.08 11.22 5.57
N ALA A 88 5.15 11.26 4.77
CA ALA A 88 6.13 10.19 4.69
C ALA A 88 6.78 9.92 6.07
N LEU A 89 6.96 8.63 6.40
CA LEU A 89 7.63 8.21 7.64
C LEU A 89 9.16 8.24 7.50
N VAL A 90 9.65 8.05 6.28
CA VAL A 90 11.07 8.03 5.89
C VAL A 90 11.24 8.70 4.52
N ASP A 91 12.48 9.00 4.14
CA ASP A 91 12.84 9.72 2.91
C ASP A 91 13.41 8.82 1.80
N TYR A 92 13.34 7.49 1.97
CA TYR A 92 13.77 6.52 0.97
C TYR A 92 12.61 5.67 0.43
N GLN A 93 12.79 5.14 -0.78
CA GLN A 93 11.86 4.21 -1.42
C GLN A 93 12.24 2.77 -1.12
N ASN A 94 11.28 1.86 -1.21
CA ASN A 94 11.53 0.42 -1.05
C ASN A 94 10.58 -0.39 -1.96
N GLN A 95 11.10 -1.46 -2.56
CA GLN A 95 10.34 -2.34 -3.47
C GLN A 95 9.08 -2.91 -2.81
N SER A 96 9.08 -3.24 -1.51
CA SER A 96 7.88 -3.75 -0.81
C SER A 96 6.73 -2.75 -0.75
N PHE A 97 6.99 -1.46 -0.93
CA PHE A 97 5.97 -0.41 -0.97
C PHE A 97 5.61 -0.04 -2.41
N SER A 98 6.60 0.07 -3.29
CA SER A 98 6.37 0.45 -4.68
C SER A 98 5.79 -0.67 -5.54
N ALA A 99 6.16 -1.94 -5.31
CA ALA A 99 5.67 -3.06 -6.13
C ALA A 99 4.15 -3.26 -6.04
N PRO A 100 3.53 -3.27 -4.84
CA PRO A 100 2.07 -3.37 -4.72
C PRO A 100 1.32 -2.22 -5.40
N VAL A 101 1.86 -1.00 -5.33
CA VAL A 101 1.27 0.19 -5.99
C VAL A 101 1.39 0.08 -7.52
N LEU A 102 2.57 -0.33 -8.01
CA LEU A 102 2.80 -0.57 -9.43
C LEU A 102 1.83 -1.61 -9.99
N ALA A 103 1.68 -2.75 -9.32
CA ALA A 103 0.79 -3.81 -9.77
C ALA A 103 -0.67 -3.35 -9.84
N ALA A 104 -1.14 -2.65 -8.80
CA ALA A 104 -2.50 -2.14 -8.76
C ALA A 104 -2.77 -1.07 -9.85
N ALA A 105 -1.77 -0.27 -10.19
CA ALA A 105 -1.87 0.74 -11.25
C ALA A 105 -1.74 0.17 -12.67
N TYR A 106 -1.15 -1.03 -12.84
CA TYR A 106 -0.70 -1.53 -14.15
C TYR A 106 -1.82 -1.76 -15.17
N LYS A 107 -3.02 -2.11 -14.72
CA LYS A 107 -4.16 -2.44 -15.60
C LYS A 107 -5.18 -1.29 -15.75
N ASP A 108 -4.90 -0.12 -15.17
CA ASP A 108 -5.87 0.97 -15.05
C ASP A 108 -5.28 2.28 -15.61
N GLU A 109 -5.74 2.68 -16.80
CA GLU A 109 -5.26 3.84 -17.58
C GLU A 109 -5.14 5.16 -16.77
N PRO A 110 -6.12 5.55 -15.92
CA PRO A 110 -6.00 6.68 -15.00
C PRO A 110 -4.71 6.73 -14.18
N TYR A 111 -4.06 5.59 -13.93
CA TYR A 111 -2.88 5.47 -13.09
C TYR A 111 -1.58 5.17 -13.86
N SER A 112 -1.57 5.37 -15.19
CA SER A 112 -0.36 5.20 -16.03
C SER A 112 0.86 6.01 -15.57
N GLY A 113 0.64 7.17 -14.91
CA GLY A 113 1.71 7.94 -14.26
C GLY A 113 2.39 7.19 -13.09
N LEU A 114 1.63 6.42 -12.31
CA LEU A 114 2.18 5.54 -11.28
C LEU A 114 2.97 4.39 -11.88
N VAL A 115 2.49 3.82 -12.98
CA VAL A 115 3.24 2.78 -13.72
C VAL A 115 4.61 3.33 -14.16
N THR A 116 4.61 4.52 -14.74
CA THR A 116 5.85 5.17 -15.21
C THR A 116 6.81 5.48 -14.05
N SER A 117 6.29 6.02 -12.94
CA SER A 117 7.14 6.41 -11.80
C SER A 117 7.65 5.23 -10.97
N GLN A 118 6.93 4.09 -10.96
CA GLN A 118 7.29 2.92 -10.14
C GLN A 118 7.97 1.78 -10.93
N LYS A 119 8.14 1.92 -12.26
CA LYS A 119 8.80 0.89 -13.10
C LYS A 119 10.22 0.49 -12.67
N TRP A 120 10.91 1.36 -11.92
CA TRP A 120 12.23 1.05 -11.36
C TRP A 120 12.23 -0.27 -10.56
N VAL A 121 11.10 -0.59 -9.90
CA VAL A 121 10.94 -1.82 -9.13
C VAL A 121 11.18 -3.05 -9.98
N ILE A 122 10.69 -3.09 -11.23
CA ILE A 122 10.86 -4.26 -12.11
C ILE A 122 12.25 -4.29 -12.74
N GLU A 123 12.84 -3.12 -13.00
CA GLU A 123 14.18 -2.95 -13.59
C GLU A 123 15.30 -3.36 -12.63
N GLU A 124 15.11 -3.22 -11.32
CA GLU A 124 16.12 -3.62 -10.32
C GLU A 124 16.28 -5.15 -10.20
N PRO A 125 17.49 -5.72 -10.37
CA PRO A 125 17.67 -7.17 -10.27
C PRO A 125 17.44 -7.71 -8.85
N ILE A 126 16.89 -8.93 -8.75
CA ILE A 126 16.78 -9.68 -7.49
C ILE A 126 18.19 -10.03 -7.00
N GLN A 127 18.51 -9.64 -5.76
CA GLN A 127 19.81 -9.84 -5.12
C GLN A 127 19.82 -11.04 -4.17
N GLY A 128 18.66 -11.53 -3.74
CA GLY A 128 18.52 -12.68 -2.83
C GLY A 128 18.81 -12.35 -1.36
N LYS A 129 18.86 -11.05 -1.01
CA LYS A 129 19.23 -10.57 0.34
C LYS A 129 18.07 -9.93 1.09
N ASN A 130 17.04 -9.48 0.36
CA ASN A 130 15.90 -8.75 0.92
C ASN A 130 14.63 -9.58 0.71
N TYR A 131 14.51 -10.66 1.48
CA TYR A 131 13.42 -11.64 1.34
C TYR A 131 12.04 -10.99 1.18
N TYR A 132 11.70 -10.03 2.05
CA TYR A 132 10.39 -9.41 2.06
C TYR A 132 10.10 -8.58 0.79
N ASP A 133 11.05 -7.71 0.45
CA ASP A 133 10.96 -6.77 -0.66
C ASP A 133 10.90 -7.51 -2.00
N GLU A 134 11.80 -8.48 -2.17
CA GLU A 134 11.91 -9.29 -3.39
C GLU A 134 10.72 -10.23 -3.55
N THR A 135 10.17 -10.79 -2.46
CA THR A 135 8.95 -11.60 -2.52
C THR A 135 7.76 -10.78 -3.00
N LEU A 136 7.56 -9.57 -2.44
CA LEU A 136 6.46 -8.71 -2.87
C LEU A 136 6.63 -8.20 -4.30
N LYS A 137 7.87 -7.92 -4.72
CA LYS A 137 8.18 -7.65 -6.12
C LYS A 137 7.75 -8.81 -7.03
N VAL A 138 8.15 -10.04 -6.73
CA VAL A 138 7.82 -11.21 -7.57
C VAL A 138 6.31 -11.41 -7.65
N LEU A 139 5.60 -11.34 -6.52
CA LEU A 139 4.14 -11.48 -6.49
C LEU A 139 3.45 -10.37 -7.31
N ALA A 140 3.87 -9.12 -7.14
CA ALA A 140 3.34 -7.99 -7.89
C ALA A 140 3.52 -8.18 -9.41
N VAL A 141 4.72 -8.57 -9.85
CA VAL A 141 5.01 -8.84 -11.26
C VAL A 141 4.15 -9.99 -11.79
N LEU A 142 4.00 -11.08 -11.05
CA LEU A 142 3.14 -12.19 -11.48
C LEU A 142 1.70 -11.74 -11.69
N GLU A 143 1.13 -10.93 -10.80
CA GLU A 143 -0.23 -10.42 -10.94
C GLU A 143 -0.42 -9.46 -12.12
N MET A 144 0.59 -8.64 -12.41
CA MET A 144 0.58 -7.74 -13.58
C MET A 144 0.42 -8.51 -14.89
N TYR A 145 1.04 -9.70 -14.99
CA TYR A 145 1.03 -10.53 -16.18
C TYR A 145 0.09 -11.74 -16.10
N ASN A 146 -0.65 -11.89 -15.00
CA ASN A 146 -1.67 -12.92 -14.87
C ASN A 146 -2.88 -12.55 -15.75
N LYS A 147 -3.36 -13.54 -16.51
CA LYS A 147 -4.44 -13.38 -17.50
C LYS A 147 -5.81 -13.35 -16.84
#